data_AF-A0AAE6XTJ0-F1
#
_entry.id   AF-A0AAE6XTJ0-F1
#
_cell.length_a   1.000
_cell.length_b   1.000
_cell.length_c   1.000
_cell.angle_alpha   90.00
_cell.angle_beta   90.00
_cell.angle_gamma   90.00
#
_symmetry.space_group_name_H-M   'P 1'
#
loop_
_entity.id
_entity.type
_entity.pdbx_description
1 polymer ?
#
loop_
_entity_poly.entity_id
_entity_poly.type
_entity_poly.pdbx_seq_one_letter_code
_entity_poly.pdbx_strand_id
1 'polypeptide(L)'
;MAELRKSAKQTDARRRAREMAAQFRELQDKLEQLAADYFVAIDSVEATNEETEREIAKLRERAEQQTRKARDDAEQVIARMIDAGASPAEVAARLGITTREVKKATRATPSSAPSAIGSSAAAVQDEDERREDYAPSEA
;
A
#
# COMPACT_ATOMS: atom_id res chain seq x y z
N MET A 1 50.74 -52.89 -49.83
CA MET A 1 50.54 -51.41 -49.85
C MET A 1 49.07 -50.97 -49.74
N ALA A 2 48.06 -51.74 -50.18
CA ALA A 2 46.65 -51.33 -50.11
C ALA A 2 46.01 -51.43 -48.70
N GLU A 3 46.36 -52.46 -47.93
CA GLU A 3 45.92 -52.71 -46.54
C GLU A 3 46.30 -51.55 -45.59
N LEU A 4 47.54 -51.06 -45.67
CA LEU A 4 48.05 -49.94 -44.87
C LEU A 4 47.27 -48.63 -45.13
N ARG A 5 46.90 -48.38 -46.39
CA ARG A 5 46.11 -47.21 -46.78
C ARG A 5 44.66 -47.31 -46.31
N LYS A 6 44.08 -48.52 -46.23
CA LYS A 6 42.75 -48.76 -45.63
C LYS A 6 42.77 -48.51 -44.12
N SER A 7 43.80 -49.01 -43.42
CA SER A 7 43.97 -48.81 -41.97
C SER A 7 44.13 -47.33 -41.62
N ALA A 8 44.99 -46.59 -42.34
CA ALA A 8 45.16 -45.14 -42.14
C ALA A 8 43.86 -44.34 -42.33
N LYS A 9 43.06 -44.67 -43.36
CA LYS A 9 41.75 -44.05 -43.58
C LYS A 9 40.74 -44.39 -42.48
N GLN A 10 40.80 -45.62 -41.94
CA GLN A 10 39.94 -46.04 -40.83
C GLN A 10 40.32 -45.32 -39.52
N THR A 11 41.60 -45.11 -39.25
CA THR A 11 42.07 -44.35 -38.08
C THR A 11 41.69 -42.87 -38.18
N ASP A 12 41.81 -42.26 -39.36
CA ASP A 12 41.39 -40.87 -39.58
C ASP A 12 39.87 -40.70 -39.45
N ALA A 13 39.08 -41.64 -39.97
CA ALA A 13 37.62 -41.62 -39.82
C ALA A 13 37.20 -41.72 -38.33
N ARG A 14 37.85 -42.59 -37.56
CA ARG A 14 37.62 -42.72 -36.12
C ARG A 14 38.03 -41.45 -35.35
N ARG A 15 39.14 -40.81 -35.73
CA ARG A 15 39.57 -39.54 -35.13
C ARG A 15 38.54 -38.44 -35.36
N ARG A 16 38.11 -38.24 -36.61
CA ARG A 16 37.07 -37.25 -36.96
C ARG A 16 35.74 -37.53 -36.25
N ALA A 17 35.32 -38.79 -36.16
CA ALA A 17 34.10 -39.14 -35.45
C ALA A 17 34.17 -38.76 -33.95
N ARG A 18 35.34 -38.93 -33.32
CA ARG A 18 35.56 -38.52 -31.92
C ARG A 18 35.58 -37.00 -31.75
N GLU A 19 36.24 -36.28 -32.66
CA GLU A 19 36.29 -34.81 -32.66
C GLU A 19 34.89 -34.21 -32.82
N MET A 20 34.12 -34.70 -33.81
CA MET A 20 32.73 -34.27 -33.99
C MET A 20 31.87 -34.60 -32.76
N ALA A 21 32.02 -35.81 -32.20
CA ALA A 21 31.29 -36.17 -30.98
C ALA A 21 31.64 -35.29 -29.79
N ALA A 22 32.90 -34.86 -29.63
CA ALA A 22 33.30 -33.92 -28.60
C ALA A 22 32.66 -32.54 -28.82
N GLN A 23 32.70 -32.02 -30.05
CA GLN A 23 32.05 -30.74 -30.40
C GLN A 23 30.54 -30.77 -30.17
N PHE A 24 29.87 -31.88 -30.49
CA PHE A 24 28.43 -32.03 -30.21
C PHE A 24 28.14 -32.02 -28.72
N ARG A 25 28.97 -32.66 -27.89
CA ARG A 25 28.82 -32.61 -26.43
C ARG A 25 29.01 -31.19 -25.90
N GLU A 26 30.07 -30.52 -26.30
CA GLU A 26 30.31 -29.12 -25.89
C GLU A 26 29.17 -28.17 -26.33
N LEU A 27 28.61 -28.39 -27.52
CA LEU A 27 27.45 -27.63 -27.98
C LEU A 27 26.22 -27.95 -27.13
N GLN A 28 25.97 -29.22 -26.84
CA GLN A 28 24.84 -29.65 -26.04
C GLN A 28 24.90 -29.08 -24.62
N ASP A 29 26.07 -29.13 -23.99
CA ASP A 29 26.29 -28.57 -22.66
C ASP A 29 26.02 -27.05 -22.64
N LYS A 30 26.45 -26.32 -23.69
CA LYS A 30 26.15 -24.89 -23.83
C LYS A 30 24.66 -24.62 -24.03
N LEU A 31 23.98 -25.43 -24.84
CA LEU A 31 22.54 -25.29 -25.06
C LEU A 31 21.75 -25.59 -23.79
N GLU A 32 22.18 -26.58 -23.00
CA GLU A 32 21.60 -26.89 -21.69
C GLU A 32 21.75 -25.71 -20.72
N GLN A 33 22.96 -25.13 -20.64
CA GLN A 33 23.19 -23.96 -19.79
C GLN A 33 22.33 -22.76 -20.22
N LEU A 34 22.26 -22.47 -21.52
CA LEU A 34 21.44 -21.36 -22.03
C LEU A 34 19.95 -21.57 -21.76
N ALA A 35 19.47 -22.82 -21.84
CA ALA A 35 18.10 -23.15 -21.49
C ALA A 35 17.84 -22.91 -19.99
N ALA A 36 18.75 -23.34 -19.11
CA ALA A 36 18.65 -23.09 -17.68
C ALA A 36 18.64 -21.58 -17.37
N ASP A 37 19.55 -20.83 -17.96
CA ASP A 37 19.64 -19.37 -17.79
C ASP A 37 18.35 -18.67 -18.25
N TYR A 38 17.76 -19.13 -19.35
CA TYR A 38 16.47 -18.61 -19.83
C TYR A 38 15.35 -18.83 -18.81
N PHE A 39 15.19 -20.04 -18.27
CA PHE A 39 14.14 -20.31 -17.29
C PHE A 39 14.34 -19.49 -16.01
N VAL A 40 15.57 -19.42 -15.50
CA VAL A 40 15.90 -18.56 -14.35
C VAL A 40 15.56 -17.10 -14.64
N ALA A 41 15.87 -16.61 -15.85
CA ALA A 41 15.56 -15.24 -16.22
C ALA A 41 14.05 -14.98 -16.27
N ILE A 42 13.26 -15.88 -16.85
CA ILE A 42 11.79 -15.73 -16.91
C ILE A 42 11.18 -15.80 -15.52
N ASP A 43 11.59 -16.74 -14.67
CA ASP A 43 11.12 -16.84 -13.28
C ASP A 43 11.49 -15.58 -12.48
N SER A 44 12.66 -15.00 -12.74
CA SER A 44 13.09 -13.75 -12.09
C SER A 44 12.25 -12.55 -12.49
N VAL A 45 11.70 -12.52 -13.71
CA VAL A 45 10.78 -11.47 -14.17
C VAL A 45 9.48 -11.51 -13.39
N GLU A 46 8.88 -12.69 -13.20
CA GLU A 46 7.66 -12.84 -12.41
C GLU A 46 7.89 -12.43 -10.95
N ALA A 47 8.96 -12.93 -10.33
CA ALA A 47 9.32 -12.56 -8.96
C ALA A 47 9.54 -11.04 -8.79
N THR A 48 10.21 -10.40 -9.75
CA THR A 48 10.44 -8.94 -9.75
C THR A 48 9.12 -8.18 -9.85
N ASN A 49 8.21 -8.62 -10.73
CA ASN A 49 6.90 -7.97 -10.89
C ASN A 49 6.05 -8.11 -9.63
N GLU A 50 6.02 -9.30 -9.01
CA GLU A 50 5.30 -9.50 -7.75
C GLU A 50 5.83 -8.63 -6.61
N GLU A 51 7.16 -8.55 -6.46
CA GLU A 51 7.80 -7.70 -5.48
C GLU A 51 7.46 -6.22 -5.73
N THR A 52 7.55 -5.78 -6.98
CA THR A 52 7.22 -4.41 -7.39
C THR A 52 5.77 -4.07 -7.07
N GLU A 53 4.81 -4.95 -7.37
CA GLU A 53 3.39 -4.72 -7.05
C GLU A 53 3.15 -4.66 -5.53
N ARG A 54 3.83 -5.48 -4.74
CA ARG A 54 3.78 -5.40 -3.27
C ARG A 54 4.31 -4.06 -2.76
N GLU A 55 5.38 -3.54 -3.33
CA GLU A 55 5.93 -2.23 -2.97
C GLU A 55 5.02 -1.08 -3.38
N ILE A 56 4.45 -1.12 -4.59
CA ILE A 56 3.48 -0.14 -5.06
C ILE A 56 2.26 -0.11 -4.12
N ALA A 57 1.74 -1.28 -3.73
CA ALA A 57 0.61 -1.36 -2.81
C ALA A 57 0.93 -0.70 -1.46
N LYS A 58 2.09 -1.04 -0.86
CA LYS A 58 2.55 -0.41 0.39
C LYS A 58 2.73 1.10 0.25
N LEU A 59 3.29 1.56 -0.87
CA LEU A 59 3.51 2.98 -1.11
C LEU A 59 2.19 3.73 -1.26
N ARG A 60 1.21 3.15 -1.98
CA ARG A 60 -0.13 3.71 -2.13
C ARG A 60 -0.85 3.81 -0.79
N GLU A 61 -0.79 2.75 0.02
CA GLU A 61 -1.39 2.76 1.36
C GLU A 61 -0.77 3.86 2.24
N ARG A 62 0.57 3.95 2.26
CA ARG A 62 1.27 5.00 2.99
C ARG A 62 0.91 6.40 2.50
N ALA A 63 0.83 6.59 1.18
CA ALA A 63 0.45 7.87 0.58
C ALA A 63 -0.99 8.25 0.95
N GLU A 64 -1.91 7.29 0.98
CA GLU A 64 -3.29 7.51 1.42
C GLU A 64 -3.34 7.90 2.89
N GLN A 65 -2.65 7.17 3.78
CA GLN A 65 -2.59 7.51 5.21
C GLN A 65 -2.00 8.90 5.44
N GLN A 66 -0.90 9.24 4.74
CA GLN A 66 -0.26 10.55 4.84
C GLN A 66 -1.16 11.68 4.31
N THR A 67 -1.88 11.44 3.21
CA THR A 67 -2.81 12.41 2.64
C THR A 67 -4.02 12.62 3.55
N ARG A 68 -4.56 11.55 4.14
CA ARG A 68 -5.64 11.64 5.13
C ARG A 68 -5.18 12.45 6.34
N LYS A 69 -4.03 12.10 6.93
CA LYS A 69 -3.46 12.83 8.06
C LYS A 69 -3.25 14.31 7.74
N ALA A 70 -2.66 14.63 6.58
CA ALA A 70 -2.43 16.02 6.18
C ALA A 70 -3.74 16.81 6.00
N ARG A 71 -4.80 16.15 5.52
CA ARG A 71 -6.14 16.75 5.43
C ARG A 71 -6.72 16.98 6.83
N ASP A 72 -6.65 15.99 7.71
CA ASP A 72 -7.13 16.11 9.09
C ASP A 72 -6.40 17.23 9.84
N ASP A 73 -5.08 17.32 9.68
CA ASP A 73 -4.25 18.37 10.26
C ASP A 73 -4.66 19.76 9.71
N ALA A 74 -4.92 19.87 8.40
CA ALA A 74 -5.40 21.11 7.80
C ALA A 74 -6.80 21.51 8.31
N GLU A 75 -7.72 20.56 8.45
CA GLU A 75 -9.05 20.79 9.02
C GLU A 75 -8.97 21.25 10.48
N GLN A 76 -8.06 20.67 11.27
CA GLN A 76 -7.79 21.11 12.65
C GLN A 76 -7.24 22.54 12.70
N VAL A 77 -6.35 22.93 11.78
CA VAL A 77 -5.85 24.31 11.71
C VAL A 77 -6.99 25.28 11.41
N ILE A 78 -7.87 24.95 10.45
CA ILE A 78 -9.06 25.77 10.14
C ILE A 78 -9.94 25.92 11.39
N ALA A 79 -10.24 24.82 12.10
CA ALA A 79 -11.04 24.85 13.32
C ALA A 79 -10.41 25.78 14.38
N ARG A 80 -9.10 25.64 14.64
CA ARG A 80 -8.38 26.50 15.59
C ARG A 80 -8.41 27.98 15.22
N MET A 81 -8.38 28.31 13.92
CA MET A 81 -8.50 29.71 13.47
C MET A 81 -9.90 30.29 13.76
N ILE A 82 -10.94 29.48 13.59
CA ILE A 82 -12.32 29.88 13.92
C ILE A 82 -12.51 30.00 15.44
N ASP A 83 -11.97 29.05 16.21
CA ASP A 83 -12.02 29.08 17.68
C ASP A 83 -11.28 30.29 18.26
N ALA A 84 -10.22 30.77 17.57
CA ALA A 84 -9.52 32.00 17.89
C ALA A 84 -10.32 33.28 17.53
N GLY A 85 -11.53 33.14 16.97
CA GLY A 85 -12.46 34.25 16.68
C GLY A 85 -12.43 34.76 15.24
N ALA A 86 -11.68 34.15 14.33
CA ALA A 86 -11.68 34.57 12.92
C ALA A 86 -13.00 34.19 12.23
N SER A 87 -13.48 35.04 11.32
CA SER A 87 -14.67 34.71 10.52
C SER A 87 -14.33 33.71 9.40
N PRO A 88 -15.29 32.87 8.94
CA PRO A 88 -15.03 31.94 7.84
C PRO A 88 -14.55 32.59 6.53
N ALA A 89 -14.96 33.83 6.27
CA ALA A 89 -14.52 34.60 5.09
C ALA A 89 -13.06 35.05 5.22
N GLU A 90 -12.67 35.46 6.43
CA GLU A 90 -11.29 35.87 6.74
C GLU A 90 -10.33 34.68 6.71
N VAL A 91 -10.73 33.52 7.24
CA VAL A 91 -9.93 32.29 7.17
C VAL A 91 -9.75 31.85 5.70
N ALA A 92 -10.82 31.87 4.91
CA ALA A 92 -10.77 31.55 3.48
C ALA A 92 -9.77 32.46 2.73
N ALA A 93 -9.85 33.77 2.96
CA ALA A 93 -8.94 34.74 2.35
C ALA A 93 -7.48 34.53 2.79
N ARG A 94 -7.23 34.21 4.07
CA ARG A 94 -5.88 33.96 4.60
C ARG A 94 -5.24 32.68 4.05
N LEU A 95 -6.02 31.62 3.91
CA LEU A 95 -5.53 30.31 3.48
C LEU A 95 -5.59 30.12 1.96
N GLY A 96 -6.17 31.06 1.22
CA GLY A 96 -6.31 30.97 -0.23
C GLY A 96 -7.29 29.88 -0.68
N ILE A 97 -8.24 29.52 0.18
CA ILE A 97 -9.26 28.49 -0.09
C ILE A 97 -10.65 29.12 -0.18
N THR A 98 -11.64 28.35 -0.59
CA THR A 98 -13.02 28.82 -0.65
C THR A 98 -13.69 28.82 0.73
N THR A 99 -14.65 29.72 0.94
CA THR A 99 -15.48 29.72 2.15
C THR A 99 -16.27 28.41 2.31
N ARG A 100 -16.55 27.71 1.21
CA ARG A 100 -17.17 26.38 1.21
C ARG A 100 -16.25 25.33 1.84
N GLU A 101 -14.96 25.36 1.53
CA GLU A 101 -13.97 24.45 2.12
C GLU A 101 -13.80 24.70 3.62
N VAL A 102 -13.76 25.97 4.04
CA VAL A 102 -13.74 26.34 5.47
C VAL A 102 -14.96 25.76 6.20
N LYS A 103 -16.17 25.91 5.65
CA LYS A 103 -17.41 25.37 6.23
C LYS A 103 -17.45 23.84 6.25
N LYS A 104 -16.80 23.18 5.30
CA LYS A 104 -16.72 21.71 5.25
C LYS A 104 -15.85 21.19 6.39
N ALA A 105 -14.69 21.81 6.60
CA ALA A 105 -13.74 21.43 7.66
C ALA A 105 -14.34 21.56 9.07
N THR A 106 -15.14 22.60 9.32
CA THR A 106 -15.77 22.82 10.63
C THR A 106 -17.03 21.99 10.87
N ARG A 107 -17.65 21.42 9.82
CA ARG A 107 -18.79 20.49 9.95
C ARG A 107 -18.35 19.06 10.29
N ALA A 108 -17.12 18.69 9.90
CA ALA A 108 -16.59 17.34 10.08
C ALA A 108 -15.91 17.10 11.44
N THR A 109 -15.56 18.17 12.17
CA THR A 109 -14.92 18.09 13.48
C THR A 109 -15.99 18.09 14.59
N PRO A 110 -16.26 16.97 15.29
CA PRO A 110 -16.99 17.04 16.55
C PRO A 110 -16.12 17.84 17.53
N SER A 111 -16.67 18.92 18.05
CA SER A 111 -16.05 19.81 19.02
C SER A 111 -15.55 19.02 20.23
N SER A 112 -14.26 18.70 20.24
CA SER A 112 -13.57 18.23 21.45
C SER A 112 -13.09 19.48 22.18
N ALA A 113 -14.02 20.13 22.89
CA ALA A 113 -13.72 21.29 23.70
C ALA A 113 -12.81 20.90 24.89
N PRO A 114 -11.77 21.67 25.21
CA PRO A 114 -10.98 21.44 26.41
C PRO A 114 -11.81 21.83 27.65
N SER A 115 -12.10 20.85 28.51
CA SER A 115 -12.61 21.13 29.86
C SER A 115 -11.55 21.89 30.65
N ALA A 116 -11.79 23.18 30.89
CA ALA A 116 -11.03 23.97 31.83
C ALA A 116 -11.97 24.86 32.66
N ILE A 117 -11.91 24.56 33.97
CA ILE A 117 -12.09 25.44 35.13
C ILE A 117 -13.52 25.59 35.65
N GLY A 118 -13.69 25.09 36.88
CA GLY A 118 -14.91 25.15 37.64
C GLY A 118 -15.25 26.52 38.21
N SER A 119 -16.55 26.72 38.38
CA SER A 119 -17.23 27.56 39.37
C SER A 119 -18.71 27.20 39.23
N SER A 120 -19.23 26.28 40.05
CA SER A 120 -19.89 26.52 41.34
C SER A 120 -21.41 26.71 41.22
N ALA A 121 -22.10 26.13 42.20
CA ALA A 121 -23.49 26.36 42.61
C ALA A 121 -24.64 25.63 41.87
N ALA A 122 -25.02 24.50 42.50
CA ALA A 122 -26.35 24.21 43.03
C ALA A 122 -27.58 24.18 42.09
N ALA A 123 -28.15 22.98 41.94
CA ALA A 123 -29.58 22.76 42.18
C ALA A 123 -29.79 21.32 42.64
N VAL A 124 -30.34 21.23 43.84
CA VAL A 124 -30.58 20.04 44.64
C VAL A 124 -31.74 19.25 44.04
N GLN A 125 -31.66 17.93 44.15
CA GLN A 125 -32.75 16.99 43.91
C GLN A 125 -33.89 17.27 44.90
N ASP A 126 -35.12 17.27 44.39
CA ASP A 126 -36.29 16.82 45.14
C ASP A 126 -37.11 15.96 44.18
N GLU A 127 -37.02 14.65 44.38
CA GLU A 127 -38.04 13.70 44.00
C GLU A 127 -39.14 13.76 45.07
N ASP A 128 -40.41 13.98 44.70
CA ASP A 128 -41.50 13.24 45.34
C ASP A 128 -42.86 13.40 44.62
N GLU A 129 -43.38 12.23 44.24
CA GLU A 129 -44.77 11.79 44.39
C GLU A 129 -45.94 12.59 43.75
N ARG A 130 -46.48 12.04 42.66
CA ARG A 130 -47.87 11.54 42.58
C ARG A 130 -48.24 11.18 41.15
N ARG A 131 -48.46 9.89 40.89
CA ARG A 131 -49.78 9.36 40.52
C ARG A 131 -49.73 7.84 40.40
N GLU A 132 -50.30 7.26 41.43
CA GLU A 132 -50.79 5.90 41.59
C GLU A 132 -51.53 5.37 40.36
N ASP A 133 -51.34 4.07 40.16
CA ASP A 133 -52.34 3.06 39.78
C ASP A 133 -53.07 3.22 38.44
N TYR A 134 -52.78 2.29 37.52
CA TYR A 134 -53.73 1.24 37.12
C TYR A 134 -53.13 0.34 36.03
N ALA A 135 -52.73 -0.88 36.40
CA ALA A 135 -52.72 -2.05 35.52
C ALA A 135 -53.82 -2.99 36.02
N PRO A 136 -54.51 -3.71 35.13
CA PRO A 136 -54.08 -5.07 34.79
C PRO A 136 -54.17 -5.33 33.26
N SER A 137 -53.22 -6.05 32.66
CA SER A 137 -53.16 -7.53 32.54
C SER A 137 -54.42 -8.14 31.96
N GLU A 138 -54.30 -8.69 30.74
CA GLU A 138 -54.91 -9.93 30.22
C GLU A 138 -54.14 -10.24 28.92
N ALA A 139 -53.31 -11.28 28.87
CA ALA A 139 -53.59 -12.70 28.60
C ALA A 139 -53.14 -13.07 27.17
#